data_AF-A0A134AF78-F1
#
_entry.id   AF-A0A134AF78-F1
#
_cell.length_a   1.000
_cell.length_b   1.000
_cell.length_c   1.000
_cell.angle_alpha   90.00
_cell.angle_beta   90.00
_cell.angle_gamma   90.00
#
_symmetry.space_group_name_H-M   'P 1'
#
loop_
_entity.id
_entity.type
_entity.pdbx_description
1 polymer ?
#
loop_
_entity_poly.entity_id
_entity_poly.type
_entity_poly.pdbx_seq_one_letter_code
_entity_poly.pdbx_strand_id
1 'polypeptide(L)'
;MDELGSIGIESKATYAQIKEYILENLILKVLARLHRLMKCMREHDNQSKGEMKTMKKHLGIALVLITILSLTACGSNKKIVLPKAEEVKEIEIMQNTSEESLKIENQDEIFGIIADIEENTKDTGKESVNDQPTNIKDYIIVKFHHKNAEESPRVVYVYKDKNSRYVEQPYVGIWKLREETFDRISSNLIK
;
A
#
# COMPACT_ATOMS: atom_id res chain seq x y z
N MET A 1 13.70 -38.44 -9.92
CA MET A 1 13.15 -37.71 -11.07
C MET A 1 12.16 -38.68 -11.68
N ASP A 2 10.84 -38.65 -11.45
CA ASP A 2 9.92 -37.51 -11.55
C ASP A 2 8.52 -37.80 -10.96
N GLU A 3 8.33 -37.87 -9.63
CA GLU A 3 6.98 -38.07 -9.05
C GLU A 3 6.45 -36.91 -8.18
N LEU A 4 7.31 -36.00 -7.70
CA LEU A 4 6.87 -34.85 -6.89
C LEU A 4 6.40 -33.64 -7.71
N GLY A 5 6.70 -33.60 -9.01
CA GLY A 5 6.30 -32.50 -9.90
C GLY A 5 4.85 -32.55 -10.36
N SER A 6 4.24 -33.74 -10.44
CA SER A 6 2.88 -33.91 -10.98
C SER A 6 1.79 -33.52 -9.96
N ILE A 7 1.99 -33.88 -8.68
CA ILE A 7 1.04 -33.59 -7.58
C ILE A 7 0.85 -32.08 -7.36
N GLY A 8 1.91 -31.29 -7.54
CA GLY A 8 1.86 -29.83 -7.38
C GLY A 8 1.16 -29.08 -8.53
N ILE A 9 1.11 -29.67 -9.73
CA ILE A 9 0.46 -29.09 -10.92
C ILE A 9 -1.04 -29.39 -10.88
N GLU A 10 -1.43 -30.62 -10.52
CA GLU A 10 -2.85 -31.00 -10.35
C GLU A 10 -3.53 -30.20 -9.24
N SER A 11 -2.84 -29.94 -8.12
CA SER A 11 -3.36 -29.11 -7.02
C SER A 11 -3.65 -27.66 -7.45
N LYS A 12 -2.76 -27.06 -8.26
CA LYS A 12 -2.93 -25.69 -8.77
C LYS A 12 -4.04 -25.59 -9.81
N ALA A 13 -4.13 -26.55 -10.72
CA ALA A 13 -5.19 -26.62 -11.72
C ALA A 13 -6.58 -26.76 -11.06
N THR A 14 -6.68 -27.65 -10.06
CA THR A 14 -7.92 -27.87 -9.29
C THR A 14 -8.33 -26.62 -8.52
N TYR A 15 -7.38 -25.92 -7.88
CA TYR A 15 -7.66 -24.68 -7.15
C TYR A 15 -8.07 -23.52 -8.06
N ALA A 16 -7.47 -23.42 -9.26
CA ALA A 16 -7.87 -22.43 -10.27
C ALA A 16 -9.30 -22.68 -10.75
N GLN A 17 -9.65 -23.93 -11.05
CA GLN A 17 -11.00 -24.32 -11.47
C GLN A 17 -12.05 -24.06 -10.38
N ILE A 18 -11.73 -24.35 -9.12
CA ILE A 18 -12.63 -24.07 -7.98
C ILE A 18 -12.83 -22.56 -7.80
N LYS A 19 -11.77 -21.75 -7.95
CA LYS A 19 -11.87 -20.29 -7.88
C LYS A 19 -12.72 -19.72 -9.00
N GLU A 20 -12.54 -20.21 -10.23
CA GLU A 20 -13.31 -19.78 -11.40
C GLU A 20 -14.80 -20.10 -11.21
N TYR A 21 -15.12 -21.32 -10.77
CA TYR A 21 -16.50 -21.72 -10.43
C TYR A 21 -17.13 -20.85 -9.33
N ILE A 22 -16.40 -20.56 -8.25
CA ILE A 22 -16.91 -19.70 -7.16
C ILE A 22 -17.14 -18.28 -7.66
N LEU A 23 -16.24 -17.75 -8.50
CA LEU A 23 -16.33 -16.41 -9.05
C LEU A 23 -17.53 -16.28 -10.00
N GLU A 24 -17.71 -17.22 -10.92
CA GLU A 24 -18.86 -17.25 -11.84
C GLU A 24 -20.19 -17.34 -11.08
N ASN A 25 -20.25 -18.17 -10.04
CA ASN A 25 -21.47 -18.37 -9.26
C ASN A 25 -21.79 -17.15 -8.37
N LEU A 26 -20.76 -16.43 -7.91
CA LEU A 26 -20.93 -15.15 -7.22
C LEU A 26 -21.42 -14.05 -8.18
N ILE A 27 -20.85 -13.98 -9.39
CA ILE A 27 -21.26 -13.04 -10.44
C ILE A 27 -22.73 -13.28 -10.83
N LEU A 28 -23.14 -14.53 -11.03
CA LEU A 28 -24.53 -14.90 -11.32
C LEU A 28 -25.50 -14.47 -10.20
N LYS A 29 -25.12 -14.63 -8.93
CA LYS A 29 -25.93 -14.18 -7.79
C LYS A 29 -26.05 -12.66 -7.72
N VAL A 30 -24.98 -11.94 -8.02
CA VAL A 30 -24.96 -10.46 -8.08
C VAL A 30 -25.82 -9.97 -9.25
N LEU A 31 -25.67 -10.55 -10.45
CA LEU A 31 -26.48 -10.22 -11.63
C LEU A 31 -27.97 -10.50 -11.39
N ALA A 32 -28.32 -11.62 -10.74
CA ALA A 32 -29.71 -11.92 -10.39
C ALA A 32 -30.30 -10.94 -9.36
N ARG A 33 -29.49 -10.41 -8.44
CA ARG A 33 -29.92 -9.34 -7.51
C ARG A 33 -30.09 -8.01 -8.24
N LEU A 34 -29.16 -7.64 -9.11
CA LEU A 34 -29.25 -6.43 -9.94
C LEU A 34 -30.45 -6.49 -10.89
N HIS A 35 -30.71 -7.63 -11.52
CA HIS A 35 -31.86 -7.79 -12.40
C HIS A 35 -33.19 -7.66 -11.65
N ARG A 36 -33.28 -8.22 -10.42
CA ARG A 36 -34.45 -8.03 -9.54
C ARG A 36 -34.64 -6.57 -9.13
N LEU A 37 -33.56 -5.86 -8.80
CA LEU A 37 -33.60 -4.43 -8.48
C LEU A 37 -34.06 -3.60 -9.69
N MET A 38 -33.50 -3.86 -10.88
CA MET A 38 -33.90 -3.19 -12.12
C MET A 38 -35.36 -3.45 -12.49
N LYS A 39 -35.86 -4.68 -12.27
CA LYS A 39 -37.28 -5.02 -12.51
C LYS A 39 -38.20 -4.27 -11.54
N CYS A 40 -37.83 -4.21 -10.26
CA CYS A 40 -38.58 -3.46 -9.24
C CYS A 40 -38.62 -1.95 -9.56
N MET A 41 -37.50 -1.36 -9.99
CA MET A 41 -37.48 0.04 -10.43
C MET A 41 -38.32 0.29 -11.70
N ARG A 42 -38.38 -0.69 -12.62
CA ARG A 42 -39.20 -0.60 -13.85
C ARG A 42 -40.70 -0.71 -13.57
N GLU A 43 -41.12 -1.54 -12.62
CA GLU A 43 -42.51 -1.67 -12.20
C GLU A 43 -43.01 -0.39 -11.50
N HIS A 44 -42.16 0.27 -10.71
CA HIS A 44 -42.44 1.59 -10.15
C HIS A 44 -42.57 2.70 -11.22
N ASP A 45 -41.79 2.66 -12.32
CA ASP A 45 -41.88 3.67 -13.40
C ASP A 45 -43.21 3.55 -14.20
N ASN A 46 -43.77 2.35 -14.33
CA ASN A 46 -45.04 2.12 -15.05
C ASN A 46 -46.30 2.54 -14.27
N GLN A 47 -46.23 2.61 -12.94
CA GLN A 47 -47.37 3.02 -12.10
C GLN A 47 -47.42 4.55 -11.85
N SER A 48 -46.35 5.29 -12.15
CA SER A 48 -46.25 6.75 -11.90
C SER A 48 -46.51 7.65 -13.12
N LYS A 49 -47.11 7.12 -14.20
CA LYS A 49 -47.38 7.86 -15.45
C LYS A 49 -48.34 9.06 -15.34
N GLY A 50 -48.71 9.48 -14.13
CA GLY A 50 -49.45 10.72 -13.85
C GLY A 50 -48.62 11.87 -13.24
N GLU A 51 -47.44 11.63 -12.65
CA GLU A 51 -46.74 12.66 -11.83
C GLU A 51 -45.23 12.74 -12.09
N MET A 52 -44.78 12.29 -13.26
CA MET A 52 -43.37 11.98 -13.53
C MET A 52 -42.65 13.10 -14.31
N LYS A 53 -42.47 14.28 -13.71
CA LYS A 53 -41.56 15.32 -14.26
C LYS A 53 -40.42 15.69 -13.31
N THR A 54 -40.53 15.36 -12.03
CA THR A 54 -39.59 15.82 -10.98
C THR A 54 -38.63 14.72 -10.51
N MET A 55 -39.06 13.45 -10.38
CA MET A 55 -38.21 12.35 -9.86
C MET A 55 -37.09 11.86 -10.80
N LYS A 56 -37.28 11.89 -12.14
CA LYS A 56 -36.25 11.47 -13.11
C LYS A 56 -35.00 12.34 -13.09
N LYS A 57 -35.14 13.62 -12.69
CA LYS A 57 -34.04 14.57 -12.55
C LYS A 57 -33.15 14.21 -11.36
N HIS A 58 -33.76 13.83 -10.23
CA HIS A 58 -33.03 13.45 -9.02
C HIS A 58 -32.30 12.11 -9.18
N LEU A 59 -32.87 11.15 -9.92
CA LEU A 59 -32.20 9.88 -10.23
C LEU A 59 -30.97 10.08 -11.12
N GLY A 60 -31.08 10.95 -12.14
CA GLY A 60 -29.95 11.33 -12.98
C GLY A 60 -28.84 12.03 -12.20
N ILE A 61 -29.20 12.96 -11.30
CA ILE A 61 -28.23 13.65 -10.43
C ILE A 61 -27.53 12.64 -9.49
N ALA A 62 -28.27 11.71 -8.90
CA ALA A 62 -27.70 10.67 -8.05
C ALA A 62 -26.69 9.78 -8.80
N LEU A 63 -27.01 9.42 -10.05
CA LEU A 63 -26.11 8.63 -10.90
C LEU A 63 -24.81 9.40 -11.22
N VAL A 64 -24.92 10.68 -11.57
CA VAL A 64 -23.77 11.55 -11.84
C VAL A 64 -22.89 11.70 -10.59
N LEU A 65 -23.48 11.91 -9.42
CA LEU A 65 -22.74 12.00 -8.16
C LEU A 65 -21.99 10.70 -7.83
N ILE A 66 -22.62 9.54 -8.03
CA ILE A 66 -21.97 8.23 -7.84
C ILE A 66 -20.78 8.08 -8.81
N THR A 67 -20.93 8.48 -10.08
CA THR A 67 -19.84 8.41 -11.05
C THR A 67 -18.67 9.34 -10.69
N ILE A 68 -18.94 10.56 -10.20
CA ILE A 68 -17.91 11.49 -9.73
C ILE A 68 -17.19 10.91 -8.50
N LEU A 69 -17.92 10.36 -7.53
CA LEU A 69 -17.34 9.73 -6.34
C LEU A 69 -16.44 8.54 -6.70
N SER A 70 -16.87 7.70 -7.65
CA SER A 70 -16.07 6.57 -8.14
C SER A 70 -14.79 7.00 -8.86
N LEU A 71 -14.77 8.17 -9.52
CA LEU A 71 -13.56 8.71 -10.15
C LEU A 71 -12.56 9.26 -9.12
N THR A 72 -13.02 9.75 -7.97
CA THR A 72 -12.15 10.22 -6.89
C THR A 72 -11.54 9.08 -6.04
N ALA A 73 -12.07 7.86 -6.14
CA ALA A 73 -11.53 6.68 -5.48
C ALA A 73 -10.36 6.07 -6.28
N CYS A 74 -9.37 6.88 -6.66
CA CYS A 74 -8.11 6.39 -7.21
C CYS A 74 -7.15 6.11 -6.05
N GLY A 75 -7.20 4.89 -5.51
CA GLY A 75 -6.20 4.43 -4.55
C GLY A 75 -4.92 4.08 -5.29
N SER A 76 -3.89 4.94 -5.20
CA SER A 76 -2.54 4.52 -5.57
C SER A 76 -2.10 3.41 -4.61
N ASN A 77 -1.43 2.38 -5.14
CA ASN A 77 -0.69 1.41 -4.33
C ASN A 77 0.79 1.67 -4.57
N LYS A 78 1.26 2.84 -4.13
CA LYS A 78 2.64 3.26 -4.28
C LYS A 78 3.52 2.38 -3.40
N LYS A 79 4.54 1.76 -3.99
CA LYS A 79 5.56 1.04 -3.22
C LYS A 79 6.67 2.00 -2.81
N ILE A 80 7.25 1.78 -1.64
CA ILE A 80 8.51 2.41 -1.28
C ILE A 80 9.60 1.92 -2.25
N VAL A 81 10.51 2.81 -2.64
CA VAL A 81 11.62 2.46 -3.53
C VAL A 81 12.90 2.72 -2.78
N LEU A 82 13.59 1.68 -2.33
CA LEU A 82 14.91 1.79 -1.71
C LEU A 82 16.00 1.50 -2.75
N PRO A 83 17.26 1.92 -2.51
CA PRO A 83 18.37 1.48 -3.34
C PRO A 83 18.54 -0.03 -3.25
N LYS A 84 19.08 -0.66 -4.29
CA LYS A 84 19.39 -2.09 -4.22
C LYS A 84 20.51 -2.34 -3.23
N ALA A 85 20.41 -3.42 -2.45
CA ALA A 85 21.40 -3.74 -1.43
C ALA A 85 22.83 -3.84 -2.01
N GLU A 86 22.98 -4.35 -3.23
CA GLU A 86 24.29 -4.48 -3.89
C GLU A 86 24.91 -3.14 -4.28
N GLU A 87 24.11 -2.08 -4.37
CA GLU A 87 24.54 -0.71 -4.72
C GLU A 87 24.85 0.11 -3.45
N VAL A 88 24.47 -0.37 -2.26
CA VAL A 88 24.68 0.29 -0.96
C VAL A 88 26.00 -0.15 -0.35
N LYS A 89 26.83 0.82 0.02
CA LYS A 89 28.09 0.61 0.74
C LYS A 89 27.85 0.47 2.24
N GLU A 90 27.11 1.42 2.81
CA GLU A 90 26.82 1.49 4.24
C GLU A 90 25.42 2.06 4.47
N ILE A 91 24.76 1.59 5.52
CA ILE A 91 23.57 2.22 6.08
C ILE A 91 23.98 2.98 7.33
N GLU A 92 23.64 4.26 7.39
CA GLU A 92 23.82 5.11 8.56
C GLU A 92 22.46 5.34 9.24
N ILE A 93 22.34 4.99 10.52
CA ILE A 93 21.12 5.14 11.31
C ILE A 93 21.41 6.08 12.48
N MET A 94 20.61 7.13 12.62
CA MET A 94 20.73 8.10 13.72
C MET A 94 19.36 8.60 14.19
N GLN A 95 19.25 8.94 15.47
CA GLN A 95 18.11 9.68 15.98
C GLN A 95 18.27 11.16 15.61
N ASN A 96 17.18 11.85 15.26
CA ASN A 96 17.23 13.27 14.89
C ASN A 96 17.74 14.21 16.00
N THR A 97 17.71 13.77 17.25
CA THR A 97 18.19 14.51 18.43
C THR A 97 19.57 14.07 18.91
N SER A 98 20.17 13.06 18.26
CA SER A 98 21.49 12.53 18.61
C SER A 98 22.54 12.96 17.59
N GLU A 99 23.76 13.19 18.07
CA GLU A 99 24.94 13.36 17.21
C GLU A 99 25.61 12.02 16.88
N GLU A 100 25.27 10.96 17.63
CA GLU A 100 25.79 9.62 17.40
C GLU A 100 25.00 8.90 16.30
N SER A 101 25.75 8.20 15.44
CA SER A 101 25.21 7.41 14.33
C SER A 101 25.77 6.01 14.35
N LEU A 102 24.92 5.00 14.16
CA LEU A 102 25.35 3.64 13.87
C LEU A 102 25.62 3.51 12.37
N LYS A 103 26.77 2.93 12.02
CA LYS A 103 27.11 2.55 10.64
C LYS A 103 27.09 1.03 10.48
N ILE A 104 26.36 0.56 9.47
CA ILE A 104 26.24 -0.86 9.13
C ILE A 104 26.85 -1.05 7.75
N GLU A 105 27.97 -1.77 7.69
CA GLU A 105 28.70 -2.09 6.45
C GLU A 105 28.52 -3.56 6.02
N ASN A 106 28.03 -4.42 6.94
CA ASN A 106 27.77 -5.82 6.65
C ASN A 106 26.66 -5.95 5.60
N GLN A 107 26.97 -6.57 4.46
CA GLN A 107 26.04 -6.66 3.32
C GLN A 107 24.80 -7.52 3.60
N ASP A 108 24.91 -8.57 4.43
CA ASP A 108 23.75 -9.40 4.81
C ASP A 108 22.79 -8.60 5.71
N GLU A 109 23.33 -7.79 6.62
CA GLU A 109 22.53 -6.88 7.45
C GLU A 109 21.88 -5.77 6.62
N ILE A 110 22.60 -5.20 5.65
CA ILE A 110 22.07 -4.21 4.70
C ILE A 110 20.90 -4.80 3.91
N PHE A 111 21.08 -6.01 3.35
CA PHE A 111 20.02 -6.71 2.63
C PHE A 111 18.80 -6.93 3.52
N GLY A 112 19.02 -7.42 4.75
CA GLY A 112 17.96 -7.64 5.72
C GLY A 112 17.15 -6.38 6.01
N ILE A 113 17.81 -5.25 6.29
CA ILE A 113 17.14 -3.97 6.59
C ILE A 113 16.31 -3.47 5.41
N ILE A 114 16.85 -3.54 4.18
CA ILE A 114 16.14 -3.10 2.98
C ILE A 114 14.90 -3.97 2.74
N ALA A 115 15.09 -5.30 2.69
CA ALA A 115 14.00 -6.24 2.47
C ALA A 115 12.92 -6.12 3.54
N ASP A 116 13.33 -5.95 4.79
CA ASP A 116 12.43 -5.73 5.91
C ASP A 116 11.57 -4.48 5.72
N ILE A 117 12.15 -3.34 5.33
CA ILE A 117 11.34 -2.14 5.11
C ILE A 117 10.38 -2.36 3.91
N GLU A 118 10.86 -2.92 2.80
CA GLU A 118 10.05 -3.11 1.59
C GLU A 118 8.87 -4.06 1.82
N GLU A 119 9.06 -5.17 2.52
CA GLU A 119 8.02 -6.18 2.77
C GLU A 119 7.03 -5.79 3.88
N ASN A 120 7.43 -4.86 4.75
CA ASN A 120 6.68 -4.50 5.95
C ASN A 120 6.02 -3.12 5.85
N THR A 121 5.93 -2.56 4.65
CA THR A 121 5.29 -1.27 4.39
C THR A 121 3.95 -1.38 3.67
N LYS A 122 3.05 -0.46 3.98
CA LYS A 122 1.76 -0.32 3.30
C LYS A 122 1.52 1.14 2.93
N ASP A 123 1.14 1.38 1.68
CA ASP A 123 0.79 2.72 1.21
C ASP A 123 -0.32 3.33 2.07
N THR A 124 -0.14 4.60 2.44
CA THR A 124 -1.14 5.38 3.16
C THR A 124 -1.95 6.29 2.25
N GLY A 125 -1.53 6.45 0.98
CA GLY A 125 -2.06 7.44 0.05
C GLY A 125 -1.69 8.88 0.40
N LYS A 126 -0.79 9.10 1.38
CA LYS A 126 -0.30 10.42 1.75
C LYS A 126 0.99 10.74 1.01
N GLU A 127 1.04 11.94 0.46
CA GLU A 127 2.25 12.53 -0.09
C GLU A 127 3.17 13.04 1.04
N SER A 128 4.47 12.92 0.84
CA SER A 128 5.47 13.68 1.61
C SER A 128 5.82 14.92 0.79
N VAL A 129 5.74 16.10 1.39
CA VAL A 129 5.96 17.39 0.70
C VAL A 129 7.06 18.23 1.34
N ASN A 130 7.82 17.63 2.26
CA ASN A 130 8.87 18.29 3.01
C ASN A 130 10.17 17.47 2.94
N ASP A 131 11.30 18.12 3.22
CA ASP A 131 12.61 17.45 3.30
C ASP A 131 12.72 16.48 4.48
N GLN A 132 11.91 16.68 5.52
CA GLN A 132 11.87 15.87 6.74
C GLN A 132 10.45 15.86 7.37
N PRO A 133 10.16 14.91 8.27
CA PRO A 133 8.86 14.83 8.93
C PRO A 133 8.52 16.12 9.66
N THR A 134 7.32 16.66 9.44
CA THR A 134 6.85 17.89 10.08
C THR A 134 5.91 17.57 11.23
N ASN A 135 5.99 18.32 12.33
CA ASN A 135 5.23 18.07 13.57
C ASN A 135 5.55 16.74 14.27
N ILE A 136 6.66 16.10 13.91
CA ILE A 136 7.18 14.89 14.55
C ILE A 136 8.45 15.30 15.31
N LYS A 137 8.44 15.14 16.64
CA LYS A 137 9.59 15.53 17.48
C LYS A 137 10.73 14.53 17.39
N ASP A 138 10.39 13.25 17.44
CA ASP A 138 11.34 12.16 17.50
C ASP A 138 11.19 11.28 16.26
N TYR A 139 12.25 11.21 15.46
CA TYR A 139 12.32 10.37 14.27
C TYR A 139 13.73 9.85 14.05
N ILE A 140 13.81 8.67 13.44
CA ILE A 140 15.05 8.02 13.05
C ILE A 140 15.34 8.39 11.59
N ILE A 141 16.57 8.79 11.32
CA ILE A 141 17.09 9.06 10.00
C ILE A 141 17.87 7.83 9.55
N VAL A 142 17.49 7.26 8.42
CA VAL A 142 18.19 6.14 7.80
C VAL A 142 18.72 6.60 6.45
N LYS A 143 20.06 6.65 6.32
CA LYS A 143 20.74 7.03 5.07
C LYS A 143 21.38 5.81 4.44
N PHE A 144 21.13 5.62 3.16
CA PHE A 144 21.73 4.59 2.33
C PHE A 144 22.83 5.23 1.50
N HIS A 145 24.09 5.02 1.89
CA HIS A 145 25.25 5.55 1.19
C HIS A 145 25.62 4.61 0.04
N HIS A 146 25.71 5.16 -1.16
CA HIS A 146 25.98 4.39 -2.37
C HIS A 146 27.46 3.98 -2.44
N LYS A 147 27.76 2.86 -3.11
CA LYS A 147 29.15 2.47 -3.42
C LYS A 147 29.84 3.49 -4.32
N ASN A 148 29.07 4.16 -5.17
CA ASN A 148 29.52 5.31 -5.93
C ASN A 148 29.49 6.57 -5.05
N ALA A 149 30.65 7.12 -4.73
CA ALA A 149 30.78 8.27 -3.83
C ALA A 149 30.23 9.59 -4.40
N GLU A 150 29.93 9.65 -5.71
CA GLU A 150 29.32 10.82 -6.34
C GLU A 150 27.79 10.88 -6.12
N GLU A 151 27.17 9.75 -5.79
CA GLU A 151 25.73 9.67 -5.56
C GLU A 151 25.39 10.11 -4.14
N SER A 152 24.47 11.08 -4.03
CA SER A 152 23.97 11.52 -2.74
C SER A 152 23.24 10.36 -2.03
N PRO A 153 23.40 10.23 -0.70
CA PRO A 153 22.75 9.15 0.03
C PRO A 153 21.23 9.23 -0.10
N ARG A 154 20.58 8.09 -0.30
CA ARG A 154 19.12 8.04 -0.22
C ARG A 154 18.70 8.11 1.24
N VAL A 155 17.75 8.97 1.57
CA VAL A 155 17.31 9.18 2.96
C VAL A 155 15.86 8.74 3.12
N VAL A 156 15.58 8.01 4.19
CA VAL A 156 14.23 7.75 4.67
C VAL A 156 14.13 8.10 6.16
N TYR A 157 12.94 8.50 6.59
CA TYR A 157 12.65 8.82 7.98
C TYR A 157 11.68 7.82 8.57
N VAL A 158 11.97 7.33 9.77
CA VAL A 158 11.14 6.35 10.47
C VAL A 158 10.66 6.95 11.78
N TYR A 159 9.35 6.95 12.01
CA TYR A 159 8.78 7.61 13.19
C TYR A 159 7.47 7.00 13.69
N LYS A 160 7.12 7.35 14.93
CA LYS A 160 5.79 7.09 15.51
C LYS A 160 4.95 8.36 15.37
N ASP A 161 3.73 8.22 14.87
CA ASP A 161 2.68 9.24 15.02
C ASP A 161 1.44 8.56 15.59
N LYS A 162 1.02 9.02 16.77
CA LYS A 162 -0.04 8.42 17.58
C LYS A 162 0.22 6.91 17.81
N ASN A 163 -0.68 6.04 17.34
CA ASN A 163 -0.61 4.59 17.51
C ASN A 163 -0.08 3.87 16.26
N SER A 164 0.59 4.58 15.35
CA SER A 164 1.10 4.01 14.11
C SER A 164 2.55 4.41 13.86
N ARG A 165 3.23 3.57 13.08
CA ARG A 165 4.62 3.72 12.71
C ARG A 165 4.65 4.00 11.22
N TYR A 166 5.57 4.86 10.81
CA TYR A 166 5.67 5.30 9.44
C TYR A 166 7.10 5.25 8.97
N VAL A 167 7.26 5.03 7.67
CA VAL A 167 8.46 5.38 6.92
C VAL A 167 8.08 6.43 5.89
N GLU A 168 8.90 7.47 5.78
CA GLU A 168 8.68 8.61 4.91
C GLU A 168 9.88 8.82 4.00
N GLN A 169 9.61 8.97 2.70
CA GLN A 169 10.58 9.40 1.71
C GLN A 169 10.22 10.82 1.27
N PRO A 170 11.13 11.80 1.41
CA PRO A 170 10.92 13.18 0.98
C PRO A 170 10.41 13.27 -0.45
N TYR A 171 9.35 14.05 -0.67
CA TYR A 171 8.74 14.28 -1.99
C TYR A 171 8.26 13.02 -2.70
N VAL A 172 8.21 11.87 -2.01
CA VAL A 172 7.75 10.60 -2.57
C VAL A 172 6.53 10.11 -1.80
N GLY A 173 6.55 9.98 -0.48
CA GLY A 173 5.37 9.47 0.19
C GLY A 173 5.60 8.98 1.60
N ILE A 174 4.50 8.56 2.21
CA ILE A 174 4.46 8.08 3.58
C ILE A 174 3.80 6.70 3.57
N TRP A 175 4.50 5.70 4.10
CA TRP A 175 4.00 4.35 4.24
C TRP A 175 3.84 4.00 5.72
N LYS A 176 2.80 3.24 6.03
CA LYS A 176 2.65 2.63 7.36
C LYS A 176 3.63 1.47 7.46
N LEU A 177 4.40 1.45 8.54
CA LEU A 177 5.39 0.42 8.84
C LEU A 177 4.86 -0.55 9.91
N ARG A 178 5.17 -1.84 9.81
CA ARG A 178 4.89 -2.80 10.89
C ARG A 178 5.71 -2.46 12.15
N GLU A 179 5.10 -2.70 13.30
CA GLU A 179 5.68 -2.44 14.62
C GLU A 179 6.99 -3.19 14.84
N GLU A 180 7.04 -4.48 14.53
CA GLU A 180 8.24 -5.31 14.68
C GLU A 180 9.43 -4.77 13.86
N THR A 181 9.18 -4.27 12.65
CA THR A 181 10.22 -3.65 11.81
C THR A 181 10.70 -2.33 12.39
N PHE A 182 9.78 -1.50 12.89
CA PHE A 182 10.13 -0.27 13.57
C PHE A 182 11.02 -0.54 14.79
N ASP A 183 10.65 -1.51 15.62
CA ASP A 183 11.36 -1.82 16.85
C ASP A 183 12.76 -2.39 16.56
N ARG A 184 12.91 -3.20 15.50
CA ARG A 184 14.21 -3.68 15.02
C ARG A 184 15.13 -2.54 14.56
N ILE A 185 14.61 -1.60 13.75
CA ILE A 185 15.36 -0.42 13.32
C ILE A 185 15.77 0.43 14.53
N SER A 186 14.86 0.64 15.47
CA SER A 186 15.11 1.42 16.68
C SER A 186 16.13 0.76 17.60
N SER A 187 16.11 -0.57 17.71
CA SER A 187 17.03 -1.33 18.56
C SER A 187 18.47 -1.28 18.05
N ASN A 188 18.67 -1.07 16.73
CA ASN A 188 20.02 -0.88 16.19
C ASN A 188 20.68 0.39 16.75
N LEU A 189 19.94 1.41 17.19
CA LEU A 189 20.52 2.61 17.81
C LEU A 189 21.19 2.36 19.17
N ILE A 190 20.97 1.18 19.78
CA ILE A 190 21.46 0.84 21.14
C ILE A 190 22.66 -0.13 21.08
N LYS A 191 23.02 -0.62 19.88
CA LYS A 191 24.18 -1.51 19.69
C LYS A 191 25.49 -0.74 19.71
#